data_AF-A0A815GE10-F1
#
_entry.id   AF-A0A815GE10-F1
#
_cell.length_a   1.000
_cell.length_b   1.000
_cell.length_c   1.000
_cell.angle_alpha   90.00
_cell.angle_beta   90.00
_cell.angle_gamma   90.00
#
_symmetry.space_group_name_H-M   'P 1'
#
loop_
_entity.id
_entity.type
_entity.pdbx_description
1 polymer ?
#
loop_
_entity_poly.entity_id
_entity_poly.type
_entity_poly.pdbx_seq_one_letter_code
_entity_poly.pdbx_strand_id
1 'polypeptide(L)'
;MFFKTKKWLVLCLSSQWILGLLVPLPLISSQYSNRVESWWMSIYQIMINVFIPALVSFVFNTLIFMHVHSSTRRVRCFPEGEHHRSAVRISRRDLYLLRNMIYTFAVYVGGCGPIFLLIAIDFQGTVTAVVYVILAIVAEASLFSIIINLFRCNKKIRTLLEDKYYRMAQTLSYCKNYLAEILLME
;
A
#
# COMPACT_ATOMS: atom_id res chain seq x y z
N MET A 1 20.75 8.15 2.75
CA MET A 1 20.36 8.85 4.00
C MET A 1 19.40 10.02 3.76
N PHE A 2 19.15 10.43 2.52
CA PHE A 2 18.33 11.61 2.16
C PHE A 2 16.81 11.52 2.48
N PHE A 3 16.21 10.33 2.52
CA PHE A 3 14.74 10.16 2.70
C PHE A 3 14.24 10.09 4.15
N LYS A 4 15.11 10.26 5.17
CA LYS A 4 14.70 10.10 6.58
C LYS A 4 14.08 11.36 7.20
N THR A 5 14.18 12.51 6.54
CA THR A 5 13.71 13.79 7.09
C THR A 5 12.24 13.99 6.77
N LYS A 6 11.43 14.33 7.79
CA LYS A 6 9.96 14.54 7.66
C LYS A 6 9.60 15.48 6.50
N LYS A 7 10.42 16.50 6.24
CA LYS A 7 10.24 17.47 5.14
C LYS A 7 10.22 16.81 3.76
N TRP A 8 11.13 15.86 3.51
CA TRP A 8 11.18 15.14 2.23
C TRP A 8 10.00 14.20 2.06
N LEU A 9 9.56 13.56 3.13
CA LEU A 9 8.35 12.72 3.10
C LEU A 9 7.11 13.56 2.74
N VAL A 10 6.96 14.75 3.32
CA VAL A 10 5.87 15.67 2.98
C VAL A 10 5.95 16.09 1.52
N LEU A 11 7.14 16.45 1.03
CA LEU A 11 7.34 16.86 -0.36
C LEU A 11 7.04 15.72 -1.36
N CYS A 12 7.45 14.49 -1.04
CA CYS A 12 7.12 13.31 -1.84
C CYS A 12 5.60 13.07 -1.86
N LEU A 13 4.94 13.11 -0.70
CA LEU A 13 3.49 12.94 -0.62
C LEU A 13 2.75 14.03 -1.41
N SER A 14 3.12 15.30 -1.26
CA SER A 14 2.50 16.38 -2.03
C SER A 14 2.73 16.22 -3.53
N SER A 15 3.93 15.81 -3.96
CA SER A 15 4.21 15.55 -5.36
C SER A 15 3.38 14.39 -5.92
N GLN A 16 3.16 13.34 -5.12
CA GLN A 16 2.34 12.20 -5.50
C GLN A 16 0.87 12.60 -5.68
N TRP A 17 0.34 13.47 -4.81
CA TRP A 17 -1.02 14.00 -4.96
C TRP A 17 -1.17 14.88 -6.21
N ILE A 18 -0.21 15.78 -6.45
CA ILE A 18 -0.23 16.64 -7.65
C ILE A 18 -0.20 15.78 -8.92
N LEU A 19 0.69 14.79 -8.97
CA LEU A 19 0.74 13.85 -10.09
C LEU A 19 -0.56 13.03 -10.20
N GLY A 20 -1.08 12.54 -9.08
CA GLY A 20 -2.34 11.79 -9.04
C GLY A 20 -3.56 12.58 -9.52
N LEU A 21 -3.53 13.91 -9.41
CA LEU A 21 -4.56 14.80 -9.98
C LEU A 21 -4.30 15.14 -11.44
N LEU A 22 -3.03 15.37 -11.82
CA LEU A 22 -2.67 15.83 -13.15
C LEU A 22 -2.76 14.73 -14.21
N VAL A 23 -2.37 13.51 -13.82
CA VAL A 23 -2.34 12.32 -14.67
C VAL A 23 -3.72 11.91 -15.24
N PRO A 24 -4.83 11.92 -14.48
CA PRO A 24 -6.16 11.62 -15.00
C PRO A 24 -6.83 12.79 -15.73
N LEU A 25 -6.24 14.00 -15.79
CA LEU A 25 -6.87 15.13 -16.50
C LEU A 25 -7.18 14.84 -17.98
N PRO A 26 -6.29 14.21 -18.78
CA PRO A 26 -6.60 13.85 -20.15
C PRO A 26 -7.83 12.93 -20.25
N LEU A 27 -8.00 12.04 -19.26
CA LEU A 27 -9.10 11.07 -19.15
C LEU A 27 -10.44 11.75 -18.92
N ILE A 28 -10.45 12.67 -17.97
CA ILE A 28 -11.62 13.48 -17.68
C ILE A 28 -11.98 14.31 -18.92
N SER A 29 -10.99 14.94 -19.55
CA SER A 29 -11.21 15.76 -20.75
C SER A 29 -11.75 14.96 -21.94
N SER A 30 -11.31 13.71 -22.14
CA SER A 30 -11.82 12.88 -23.24
C SER A 30 -13.26 12.44 -23.03
N GLN A 31 -13.65 12.15 -21.79
CA GLN A 31 -15.03 11.76 -21.44
C GLN A 31 -16.04 12.88 -21.73
N TYR A 32 -15.68 14.14 -21.45
CA TYR A 32 -16.57 15.28 -21.72
C TYR A 32 -16.66 15.67 -23.21
N SER A 33 -15.69 15.27 -24.04
CA SER A 33 -15.63 15.69 -25.44
C SER A 33 -16.52 14.87 -26.40
N ASN A 34 -17.25 13.85 -25.92
CA ASN A 34 -18.06 12.92 -26.76
C ASN A 34 -17.30 12.31 -27.96
N ARG A 35 -15.96 12.29 -27.91
CA ARG A 35 -15.16 11.61 -28.93
C ARG A 35 -15.10 10.13 -28.59
N VAL A 36 -15.29 9.28 -29.60
CA VAL A 36 -15.06 7.83 -29.52
C VAL A 36 -13.74 7.59 -28.79
N GLU A 37 -13.77 6.78 -27.72
CA GLU A 37 -12.58 6.46 -26.95
C GLU A 37 -11.50 5.93 -27.90
N SER A 38 -10.44 6.73 -28.06
CA SER A 38 -9.31 6.32 -28.88
C SER A 38 -8.60 5.17 -28.15
N TRP A 39 -8.23 4.13 -28.88
CA TRP A 39 -7.39 3.03 -28.38
C TRP A 39 -6.13 3.50 -27.65
N TRP A 40 -5.62 4.68 -28.02
CA TRP A 40 -4.51 5.35 -27.35
C TRP A 40 -4.78 5.64 -25.87
N MET A 41 -6.04 5.92 -25.51
CA MET A 41 -6.42 6.25 -24.14
C MET A 41 -6.40 5.05 -23.20
N SER A 42 -6.78 3.88 -23.70
CA SER A 42 -6.65 2.62 -22.98
C SER A 42 -5.16 2.30 -22.73
N ILE A 43 -4.30 2.48 -23.75
CA ILE A 43 -2.84 2.32 -23.60
C ILE A 43 -2.28 3.28 -22.56
N TYR A 44 -2.68 4.56 -22.62
CA TYR A 44 -2.26 5.58 -21.66
C TYR A 44 -2.62 5.18 -20.22
N GLN A 45 -3.86 4.73 -19.98
CA GLN A 45 -4.32 4.26 -18.67
C GLN A 45 -3.46 3.11 -18.14
N ILE A 46 -3.20 2.10 -18.96
CA ILE A 46 -2.42 0.91 -18.56
C ILE A 46 -0.98 1.28 -18.26
N MET A 47 -0.38 2.13 -19.10
CA MET A 47 1.00 2.56 -18.94
C MET A 47 1.21 3.27 -17.60
N ILE A 48 0.29 4.16 -17.26
CA ILE A 48 0.40 5.00 -16.08
C ILE A 48 -0.06 4.30 -14.79
N ASN A 49 -1.13 3.52 -14.84
CA ASN A 49 -1.68 2.90 -13.63
C ASN A 49 -1.00 1.57 -13.29
N VAL A 50 -0.42 0.88 -14.27
CA VAL A 50 0.16 -0.45 -14.08
C VAL A 50 1.64 -0.46 -14.40
N PHE A 51 2.04 -0.21 -15.64
CA PHE A 51 3.43 -0.45 -16.06
C PHE A 51 4.44 0.45 -15.37
N ILE A 52 4.22 1.77 -15.35
CA ILE A 52 5.16 2.72 -14.75
C ILE A 52 5.28 2.45 -13.23
N PRO A 53 4.19 2.36 -12.44
CA PRO A 53 4.28 2.04 -11.02
C PRO A 53 4.92 0.67 -10.77
N ALA A 54 4.61 -0.33 -11.60
CA ALA A 54 5.19 -1.67 -11.47
C ALA A 54 6.69 -1.68 -11.74
N LEU A 55 7.13 -1.04 -12.83
CA LEU A 55 8.54 -0.95 -13.20
C LEU A 55 9.33 -0.18 -12.14
N VAL A 56 8.83 0.98 -11.72
CA VAL A 56 9.47 1.82 -10.71
C VAL A 56 9.58 1.05 -9.38
N SER A 57 8.50 0.40 -8.94
CA SER A 57 8.49 -0.41 -7.72
C SER A 57 9.44 -1.60 -7.82
N PHE A 58 9.46 -2.30 -8.95
CA PHE A 58 10.35 -3.43 -9.19
C PHE A 58 11.82 -3.01 -9.15
N VAL A 59 12.17 -1.91 -9.83
CA VAL A 59 13.53 -1.35 -9.83
C VAL A 59 13.94 -0.96 -8.41
N PHE A 60 13.12 -0.20 -7.68
CA PHE A 60 13.46 0.18 -6.31
C PHE A 60 13.55 -1.02 -5.37
N ASN A 61 12.62 -1.98 -5.43
CA ASN A 61 12.68 -3.17 -4.61
C ASN A 61 13.94 -4.00 -4.90
N THR A 62 14.34 -4.12 -6.17
CA THR A 62 15.56 -4.81 -6.58
C THR A 62 16.81 -4.08 -6.10
N LEU A 63 16.87 -2.76 -6.26
CA LEU A 63 17.99 -1.94 -5.76
C LEU A 63 18.13 -2.03 -4.24
N ILE A 64 17.01 -1.94 -3.51
CA ILE A 64 17.00 -2.10 -2.05
C ILE A 64 17.45 -3.50 -1.67
N PHE A 65 16.95 -4.54 -2.34
CA PHE A 65 17.34 -5.92 -2.08
C PHE A 65 18.83 -6.16 -2.33
N MET A 66 19.37 -5.72 -3.47
CA MET A 66 20.79 -5.81 -3.78
C MET A 66 21.65 -5.06 -2.76
N HIS A 67 21.22 -3.87 -2.35
CA HIS A 67 21.90 -3.08 -1.33
C HIS A 67 21.91 -3.77 0.04
N VAL A 68 20.78 -4.34 0.46
CA VAL A 68 20.64 -5.10 1.72
C VAL A 68 21.48 -6.38 1.67
N HIS A 69 21.47 -7.10 0.56
CA HIS A 69 22.23 -8.34 0.40
C HIS A 69 23.75 -8.08 0.40
N SER A 70 24.21 -7.08 -0.36
CA SER A 70 25.60 -6.61 -0.36
C SER A 70 26.06 -6.20 1.04
N SER A 71 25.22 -5.46 1.77
CA SER A 71 25.51 -5.01 3.14
C SER A 71 25.54 -6.17 4.15
N THR A 72 24.68 -7.18 3.99
CA THR A 72 24.68 -8.37 4.85
C THR A 72 25.92 -9.24 4.63
N ARG A 73 26.37 -9.38 3.37
CA ARG A 73 27.57 -10.16 3.02
C ARG A 73 28.84 -9.54 3.62
N ARG A 74 28.94 -8.21 3.66
CA ARG A 74 30.09 -7.49 4.25
C ARG A 74 30.23 -7.70 5.76
N VAL A 75 29.12 -7.88 6.48
CA VAL A 75 29.14 -8.06 7.95
C VAL A 75 29.60 -9.47 8.37
N ARG A 76 29.48 -10.48 7.50
CA ARG A 76 29.89 -11.87 7.81
C ARG A 76 31.37 -12.17 7.55
N CYS A 77 32.10 -11.27 6.88
CA CYS A 77 33.49 -11.52 6.49
C CYS A 77 34.52 -10.87 7.41
N PHE A 78 34.13 -10.35 8.58
CA PHE A 78 35.09 -9.87 9.58
C PHE A 78 35.54 -11.05 10.45
N PRO A 79 36.79 -11.53 10.32
CA PRO A 79 37.34 -12.55 11.20
C PRO A 79 37.37 -12.03 12.64
N GLU A 80 37.24 -12.96 13.59
CA GLU A 80 37.24 -12.73 15.03
C GLU A 80 38.55 -12.09 15.48
N GLY A 81 38.63 -10.76 15.45
CA GLY A 81 39.80 -10.05 15.92
C GLY A 81 39.89 -8.67 15.29
N GLU A 82 39.82 -7.66 16.15
CA GLU A 82 40.16 -6.27 15.88
C GLU A 82 39.08 -5.33 15.30
N HIS A 83 38.86 -4.29 16.11
CA HIS A 83 38.24 -3.00 15.82
C HIS A 83 36.72 -2.91 15.54
N HIS A 84 36.06 -2.90 16.68
CA HIS A 84 34.86 -2.17 17.11
C HIS A 84 34.68 -0.73 16.55
N ARG A 85 34.50 -0.53 15.23
CA ARG A 85 33.88 0.70 14.70
C ARG A 85 32.88 0.40 13.60
N SER A 86 31.60 0.43 13.99
CA SER A 86 30.48 0.75 13.10
C SER A 86 30.19 -0.22 11.97
N ALA A 87 30.18 -1.54 12.23
CA ALA A 87 29.47 -2.46 11.34
C ALA A 87 28.00 -2.02 11.27
N VAL A 88 27.59 -1.48 10.11
CA VAL A 88 26.22 -1.03 9.83
C VAL A 88 25.31 -2.26 9.92
N ARG A 89 24.83 -2.55 11.14
CA ARG A 89 23.85 -3.61 11.39
C ARG A 89 22.55 -3.18 10.72
N ILE A 90 22.22 -3.82 9.61
CA ILE A 90 20.89 -3.71 9.01
C ILE A 90 19.88 -4.06 10.11
N SER A 91 19.05 -3.09 10.48
CA SER A 91 18.09 -3.28 11.56
C SER A 91 17.06 -4.32 11.11
N ARG A 92 16.68 -5.26 12.01
CA ARG A 92 15.56 -6.18 11.75
C ARG A 92 14.30 -5.43 11.29
N ARG A 93 14.16 -4.16 11.70
CA ARG A 93 13.12 -3.24 11.26
C ARG A 93 13.13 -3.01 9.75
N ASP A 94 14.29 -2.81 9.13
CA ASP A 94 14.41 -2.50 7.71
C ASP A 94 14.07 -3.72 6.84
N LEU A 95 14.46 -4.92 7.28
CA LEU A 95 14.05 -6.18 6.64
C LEU A 95 12.54 -6.41 6.72
N TYR A 96 11.92 -6.09 7.87
CA TYR A 96 10.48 -6.19 8.02
C TYR A 96 9.73 -5.20 7.13
N LEU A 97 10.22 -3.96 7.04
CA LEU A 97 9.67 -2.94 6.14
C LEU A 97 9.79 -3.38 4.67
N LEU A 98 10.94 -3.92 4.26
CA LEU A 98 11.13 -4.44 2.91
C LEU A 98 10.16 -5.58 2.59
N ARG A 99 10.00 -6.53 3.50
CA ARG A 99 9.02 -7.63 3.34
C ARG A 99 7.61 -7.10 3.16
N ASN A 100 7.22 -6.10 3.93
CA ASN A 100 5.91 -5.45 3.77
C ASN A 100 5.77 -4.72 2.44
N MET A 101 6.80 -4.01 1.98
CA MET A 101 6.78 -3.34 0.67
C MET A 101 6.59 -4.36 -0.46
N ILE A 102 7.31 -5.49 -0.42
CA ILE A 102 7.15 -6.58 -1.41
C ILE A 102 5.75 -7.18 -1.35
N TYR A 103 5.23 -7.44 -0.15
CA TYR A 103 3.86 -7.96 0.02
C TYR A 103 2.82 -6.99 -0.54
N THR A 104 2.87 -5.72 -0.16
CA THR A 104 1.95 -4.69 -0.63
C THR A 104 2.01 -4.55 -2.15
N PHE A 105 3.21 -4.61 -2.73
CA PHE A 105 3.40 -4.61 -4.18
C PHE A 105 2.74 -5.82 -4.86
N ALA A 106 3.00 -7.04 -4.36
CA ALA A 106 2.45 -8.26 -4.93
C ALA A 106 0.91 -8.30 -4.86
N VAL A 107 0.34 -7.89 -3.72
CA VAL A 107 -1.12 -7.82 -3.54
C VAL A 107 -1.74 -6.77 -4.46
N TYR A 108 -1.12 -5.59 -4.59
CA TYR A 108 -1.61 -4.54 -5.47
C TYR A 108 -1.57 -4.97 -6.95
N VAL A 109 -0.45 -5.49 -7.43
CA VAL A 109 -0.33 -5.95 -8.82
C VAL A 109 -1.25 -7.14 -9.08
N GLY A 110 -1.36 -8.08 -8.14
CA GLY A 110 -2.24 -9.24 -8.26
C GLY A 110 -3.73 -8.88 -8.24
N GLY A 111 -4.14 -7.87 -7.46
CA GLY A 111 -5.53 -7.45 -7.35
C GLY A 111 -5.95 -6.47 -8.45
N CYS A 112 -5.16 -5.42 -8.68
CA CYS A 112 -5.48 -4.37 -9.64
C CYS A 112 -4.99 -4.68 -11.07
N GLY A 113 -3.93 -5.47 -11.23
CA GLY A 113 -3.39 -5.82 -12.55
C GLY A 113 -4.43 -6.46 -13.49
N PRO A 114 -5.20 -7.47 -13.04
CA PRO A 114 -6.21 -8.10 -13.88
C PRO A 114 -7.30 -7.16 -14.40
N ILE A 115 -7.79 -6.22 -13.58
CA ILE A 115 -8.86 -5.28 -14.01
C ILE A 115 -8.35 -4.31 -15.07
N PHE A 116 -7.14 -3.77 -14.91
CA PHE A 116 -6.55 -2.90 -15.92
C PHE A 116 -6.19 -3.65 -17.21
N LEU A 117 -5.76 -4.90 -17.09
CA LEU A 117 -5.50 -5.77 -18.24
C LEU A 117 -6.81 -6.17 -18.95
N LEU A 118 -7.92 -6.30 -18.22
CA LEU A 118 -9.23 -6.55 -18.82
C LEU A 118 -9.69 -5.34 -19.65
N ILE A 119 -9.60 -4.13 -19.09
CA ILE A 119 -9.89 -2.86 -19.79
C ILE A 119 -9.01 -2.72 -21.05
N ALA A 120 -7.77 -3.24 -20.99
CA ALA A 120 -6.86 -3.27 -22.13
C ALA A 120 -7.29 -4.23 -23.24
N ILE A 121 -7.93 -5.35 -22.90
CA ILE A 121 -8.22 -6.42 -23.87
C ILE A 121 -9.63 -6.29 -24.43
N ASP A 122 -10.54 -5.64 -23.70
CA ASP A 122 -11.92 -5.43 -24.11
C ASP A 122 -12.11 -4.37 -25.20
N PHE A 123 -11.16 -4.27 -26.14
CA PHE A 123 -11.31 -3.47 -27.36
C PHE A 123 -12.45 -3.95 -28.27
N GLN A 124 -12.93 -5.19 -28.07
CA GLN A 124 -13.94 -5.81 -28.92
C GLN A 124 -15.31 -5.96 -28.23
N GLY A 125 -15.47 -5.49 -26.99
CA GLY A 125 -16.74 -5.59 -26.25
C GLY A 125 -17.18 -7.02 -25.96
N THR A 126 -16.24 -7.96 -25.96
CA THR A 126 -16.50 -9.40 -25.78
C THR A 126 -16.60 -9.80 -24.31
N VAL A 127 -16.20 -8.92 -23.39
CA VAL A 127 -16.17 -9.23 -21.97
C VAL A 127 -17.53 -8.92 -21.32
N THR A 128 -18.07 -9.88 -20.58
CA THR A 128 -19.33 -9.69 -19.88
C THR A 128 -19.17 -8.79 -18.65
N ALA A 129 -20.20 -7.99 -18.35
CA ALA A 129 -20.23 -7.11 -17.17
C ALA A 129 -19.96 -7.84 -15.84
N VAL A 130 -20.32 -9.13 -15.76
CA VAL A 130 -20.07 -9.97 -14.57
C VAL A 130 -18.58 -10.11 -14.29
N VAL A 131 -17.76 -10.30 -15.32
CA VAL A 131 -16.30 -10.41 -15.17
C VAL A 131 -15.71 -9.12 -14.63
N TYR A 132 -16.18 -7.96 -15.10
CA TYR A 132 -15.79 -6.66 -14.57
C TYR A 132 -16.10 -6.51 -13.08
N VAL A 133 -17.31 -6.88 -12.66
CA VAL A 133 -17.71 -6.80 -11.25
C VAL A 133 -16.86 -7.71 -10.38
N ILE A 134 -16.58 -8.94 -10.81
CA ILE A 134 -15.74 -9.89 -10.08
C ILE A 134 -14.32 -9.32 -9.92
N LEU A 135 -13.70 -8.84 -11.00
CA LEU A 135 -12.35 -8.28 -10.92
C LEU A 135 -12.30 -6.99 -10.09
N ALA A 136 -13.35 -6.17 -10.12
CA ALA A 136 -13.45 -4.99 -9.26
C ALA A 136 -13.49 -5.39 -7.78
N ILE A 137 -14.29 -6.39 -7.41
CA ILE A 137 -14.33 -6.92 -6.03
C ILE A 137 -12.97 -7.46 -5.61
N VAL A 138 -12.26 -8.17 -6.50
CA VAL A 138 -10.90 -8.67 -6.23
C VAL A 138 -9.92 -7.50 -6.00
N ALA A 139 -9.99 -6.45 -6.81
CA ALA A 139 -9.17 -5.27 -6.66
C ALA A 139 -9.44 -4.57 -5.30
N GLU A 140 -10.70 -4.37 -4.93
CA GLU A 140 -11.08 -3.77 -3.65
C GLU A 140 -10.64 -4.63 -2.45
N ALA A 141 -10.85 -5.95 -2.52
CA ALA A 141 -10.41 -6.88 -1.49
C ALA A 141 -8.88 -6.87 -1.32
N SER A 142 -8.12 -6.65 -2.40
CA SER A 142 -6.67 -6.52 -2.36
C SER A 142 -6.23 -5.24 -1.63
N LEU A 143 -6.90 -4.11 -1.86
CA LEU A 143 -6.66 -2.85 -1.14
C LEU A 143 -6.98 -3.01 0.34
N PHE A 144 -8.09 -3.66 0.66
CA PHE A 144 -8.46 -3.95 2.04
C PHE A 144 -7.41 -4.84 2.75
N SER A 145 -6.87 -5.83 2.04
CA SER A 145 -5.80 -6.70 2.55
C SER A 145 -4.51 -5.92 2.86
N ILE A 146 -4.19 -4.88 2.08
CA ILE A 146 -3.05 -3.98 2.34
C ILE A 146 -3.30 -3.17 3.62
N ILE A 147 -4.52 -2.65 3.82
CA ILE A 147 -4.90 -1.91 5.02
C ILE A 147 -4.79 -2.81 6.25
N ILE A 148 -5.33 -4.04 6.21
CA ILE A 148 -5.20 -5.02 7.29
C ILE A 148 -3.72 -5.29 7.59
N ASN A 149 -2.90 -5.50 6.57
CA ASN A 149 -1.47 -5.75 6.76
C ASN A 149 -0.78 -4.54 7.45
N LEU A 150 -1.11 -3.32 7.05
CA LEU A 150 -0.58 -2.10 7.67
C LEU A 150 -0.92 -2.03 9.17
N PHE A 151 -2.18 -2.33 9.53
CA PHE A 151 -2.61 -2.40 10.93
C PHE A 151 -1.88 -3.48 11.72
N ARG A 152 -1.74 -4.69 11.17
CA ARG A 152 -1.03 -5.79 11.83
C ARG A 152 0.44 -5.47 12.07
N CYS A 153 1.05 -4.77 11.13
CA CYS A 153 2.47 -4.42 11.15
C CYS A 153 2.82 -3.28 12.12
N ASN A 154 1.87 -2.38 12.38
CA ASN A 154 2.10 -1.24 13.25
C ASN A 154 1.69 -1.54 14.69
N LYS A 155 2.61 -2.16 15.46
CA LYS A 155 2.40 -2.48 16.88
C LYS A 155 1.88 -1.28 17.68
N LYS A 156 2.36 -0.07 17.40
CA LYS A 156 1.96 1.16 18.11
C LYS A 156 0.50 1.52 17.85
N ILE A 157 0.05 1.43 16.60
CA ILE A 157 -1.35 1.66 16.25
C ILE A 157 -2.23 0.59 16.88
N ARG A 158 -1.81 -0.68 16.84
CA ARG A 158 -2.55 -1.78 17.45
C ARG A 158 -2.75 -1.58 18.95
N THR A 159 -1.69 -1.24 19.69
CA THR A 159 -1.79 -0.96 21.13
C THR A 159 -2.70 0.23 21.43
N LEU A 160 -2.72 1.26 20.57
CA LEU A 160 -3.62 2.41 20.75
C LEU A 160 -5.08 2.06 20.48
N LEU A 161 -5.35 1.19 19.50
CA LEU A 161 -6.69 0.68 19.20
C LEU A 161 -7.20 -0.23 20.32
N GLU A 162 -6.37 -1.16 20.78
CA GLU A 162 -6.68 -2.06 21.91
C GLU A 162 -7.01 -1.24 23.17
N ASP A 163 -6.21 -0.22 23.49
CA ASP A 163 -6.44 0.69 24.63
C ASP A 163 -7.75 1.49 24.51
N LYS A 164 -8.08 2.00 23.31
CA LYS A 164 -9.37 2.67 23.07
C LYS A 164 -10.56 1.71 23.16
N TYR A 165 -10.44 0.52 22.57
CA TYR A 165 -11.49 -0.49 22.61
C TYR A 165 -11.77 -0.93 24.04
N TYR A 166 -10.73 -1.16 24.84
CA TYR A 166 -10.85 -1.53 26.25
C TYR A 166 -11.57 -0.45 27.07
N ARG A 167 -11.19 0.83 26.90
CA ARG A 167 -11.88 1.95 27.56
C ARG A 167 -13.35 2.02 27.16
N MET A 168 -13.67 1.88 25.88
CA MET A 168 -15.06 1.94 25.40
C MET A 168 -15.91 0.78 25.94
N ALA A 169 -15.36 -0.43 25.95
CA ALA A 169 -16.01 -1.60 26.55
C ALA A 169 -16.25 -1.42 28.06
N GLN A 170 -15.28 -0.82 28.76
CA GLN A 170 -15.42 -0.52 30.18
C GLN A 170 -16.53 0.51 30.43
N THR A 171 -16.60 1.60 29.65
CA THR A 171 -17.69 2.58 29.74
C THR A 171 -19.05 1.95 29.47
N LEU A 172 -19.14 1.08 28.44
CA LEU A 172 -20.39 0.38 28.11
C LEU A 172 -20.84 -0.53 29.27
N SER A 173 -19.90 -1.22 29.92
CA SER A 173 -20.18 -2.06 31.08
C SER A 173 -20.66 -1.24 32.29
N TYR A 174 -20.05 -0.07 32.54
CA TYR A 174 -20.51 0.84 33.61
C TYR A 174 -21.92 1.36 33.34
N CYS A 175 -22.21 1.80 32.11
CA CYS A 175 -23.56 2.24 31.74
C CYS A 175 -24.59 1.11 31.89
N LYS A 176 -24.25 -0.12 31.51
CA LYS A 176 -25.13 -1.28 31.66
C LYS A 176 -25.45 -1.56 33.13
N ASN A 177 -24.46 -1.49 34.01
CA ASN A 177 -24.65 -1.72 35.45
C ASN A 177 -25.49 -0.60 36.09
N TYR A 178 -25.21 0.66 35.74
CA TYR A 178 -25.96 1.81 36.25
C TYR A 178 -27.44 1.77 35.82
N LEU A 179 -27.71 1.37 34.57
CA LEU A 179 -29.07 1.22 34.06
C LEU A 179 -29.83 0.08 34.76
N ALA A 180 -29.13 -1.00 35.12
CA ALA A 180 -29.71 -2.10 35.90
C ALA A 180 -30.06 -1.69 37.34
N GLU A 181 -29.24 -0.84 37.97
CA GLU A 181 -29.53 -0.30 39.31
C GLU A 181 -30.78 0.59 39.31
N ILE A 182 -30.96 1.44 38.29
CA ILE A 182 -32.16 2.28 38.16
C ILE A 182 -33.43 1.43 38.01
N LEU A 183 -33.39 0.40 37.16
CA LEU A 183 -34.53 -0.48 36.91
C LEU A 183 -34.93 -1.34 38.13
N LEU A 184 -34.05 -1.50 39.12
CA LEU A 184 -34.35 -2.22 40.37
C LEU A 184 -34.93 -1.31 41.47
N MET A 185 -34.90 0.02 41.27
CA MET A 185 -35.49 0.99 42.20
C MET A 185 -36.92 1.38 41.84
N GLU A 186 -37.40 1.00 40.66
CA GLU A 186 -38.82 1.10 40.24
C GLU A 186 -39.59 -0.18 40.60
#